data_AF-A0A2E0TSX6-F1
#
_entry.id   AF-A0A2E0TSX6-F1
#
_cell.length_a   1.000
_cell.length_b   1.000
_cell.length_c   1.000
_cell.angle_alpha   90.00
_cell.angle_beta   90.00
_cell.angle_gamma   90.00
#
_symmetry.space_group_name_H-M   'P 1'
#
loop_
_entity.id
_entity.type
_entity.pdbx_description
1 polymer ?
#
loop_
_entity_poly.entity_id
_entity_poly.type
_entity_poly.pdbx_seq_one_letter_code
_entity_poly.pdbx_strand_id
1 'polypeptide(L)'
;MNTGSDERVDDAASDATHRPRPRRHYAGVVSSEPEADPDPSAAPRPAPPARVALCLDCRTLLAASERCDVDAGHRVARLDEDAGREAALGEAYGRPPKPTRLGLALKVALAIAWPIGALVLIRLAGLRALLVVGLFGLAFLAWRLARRANERFFGADVAPPPFPADAPRHPGRVGPGQPVRVGPFEDALGGELRLYAGDVVRAVTLRDGYTGGFQLALDDGRDVFVPAGRVRLEAPSEAWHALRAWELDDAQRAADPRDEAPTPFPAKSGAVALLAEGTHVELLGELKLHEEDAAEGYRDAPELHLVPLDRIPRLRLLS
;
A
#
# COMPACT_ATOMS: atom_id res chain seq x y z
N MET A 1 -7.84 13.21 73.02
CA MET A 1 -6.93 13.93 72.10
C MET A 1 -6.64 13.03 70.92
N ASN A 2 -7.10 13.49 69.76
CA ASN A 2 -6.93 13.04 68.38
C ASN A 2 -5.57 12.37 68.07
N THR A 3 -5.56 11.15 67.52
CA THR A 3 -5.52 10.74 66.08
C THR A 3 -4.17 10.96 65.40
N GLY A 4 -3.64 9.91 64.77
CA GLY A 4 -2.48 9.97 63.86
C GLY A 4 -2.09 8.58 63.38
N SER A 5 -2.85 8.06 62.43
CA SER A 5 -2.63 6.79 61.72
C SER A 5 -2.37 7.15 60.26
N ASP A 6 -1.10 7.18 59.85
CA ASP A 6 -0.64 7.39 58.47
C ASP A 6 0.35 6.25 58.15
N GLU A 7 0.46 5.69 56.96
CA GLU A 7 -0.14 5.99 55.67
C GLU A 7 -0.10 4.69 54.85
N ARG A 8 -1.18 4.42 54.11
CA ARG A 8 -1.31 3.29 53.19
C ARG A 8 -0.63 3.66 51.88
N VAL A 9 0.21 2.77 51.35
CA VAL A 9 0.75 2.86 50.00
C VAL A 9 -0.36 2.48 49.03
N ASP A 10 -0.91 3.46 48.31
CA ASP A 10 -1.86 3.24 47.23
C ASP A 10 -1.11 2.98 45.91
N ASP A 11 -1.27 1.75 45.41
CA ASP A 11 -0.93 1.35 44.05
C ASP A 11 -1.88 2.05 43.05
N ALA A 12 -1.39 3.12 42.42
CA ALA A 12 -2.06 3.75 41.30
C ALA A 12 -1.90 2.88 40.04
N ALA A 13 -2.95 2.10 39.77
CA ALA A 13 -3.15 1.35 38.54
C ALA A 13 -3.05 2.28 37.30
N SER A 14 -2.18 1.88 36.37
CA SER A 14 -2.04 2.48 35.05
C SER A 14 -3.26 2.17 34.18
N ASP A 15 -4.30 2.97 34.29
CA ASP A 15 -5.42 2.97 33.35
C ASP A 15 -5.06 3.82 32.13
N ALA A 16 -4.26 3.24 31.24
CA ALA A 16 -3.98 3.79 29.92
C ALA A 16 -5.23 3.66 29.05
N THR A 17 -6.21 4.51 29.34
CA THR A 17 -7.40 4.70 28.52
C THR A 17 -6.96 5.09 27.11
N HIS A 18 -7.22 4.17 26.20
CA HIS A 18 -7.10 4.32 24.77
C HIS A 18 -8.05 5.43 24.32
N ARG A 19 -7.61 6.70 24.43
CA ARG A 19 -8.36 7.83 23.88
C ARG A 19 -8.41 7.66 22.36
N PRO A 20 -9.58 7.50 21.74
CA PRO A 20 -9.69 7.50 20.29
C PRO A 20 -9.15 8.85 19.79
N ARG A 21 -8.20 8.80 18.85
CA ARG A 21 -7.71 10.01 18.19
C ARG A 21 -8.92 10.75 17.61
N PRO A 22 -9.01 12.09 17.77
CA PRO A 22 -10.09 12.85 17.16
C PRO A 22 -10.03 12.61 15.66
N ARG A 23 -11.12 12.08 15.09
CA ARG A 23 -11.33 12.03 13.64
C ARG A 23 -11.18 13.48 13.16
N ARG A 24 -10.07 13.80 12.49
CA ARG A 24 -10.04 14.94 11.57
C ARG A 24 -11.01 14.55 10.46
N HIS A 25 -12.27 14.90 10.66
CA HIS A 25 -13.16 15.12 9.54
C HIS A 25 -12.45 16.18 8.72
N TYR A 26 -11.83 15.76 7.62
CA TYR A 26 -11.85 16.59 6.43
C TYR A 26 -13.34 16.75 6.13
N ALA A 27 -13.96 17.72 6.81
CA ALA A 27 -14.98 18.50 6.16
C ALA A 27 -14.22 19.14 4.99
N GLY A 28 -14.14 18.39 3.89
CA GLY A 28 -14.17 19.03 2.60
C GLY A 28 -15.32 20.00 2.76
N VAL A 29 -15.00 21.28 2.76
CA VAL A 29 -15.98 22.32 2.53
C VAL A 29 -16.58 21.87 1.21
N VAL A 30 -17.72 21.19 1.29
CA VAL A 30 -18.57 20.96 0.14
C VAL A 30 -19.09 22.36 -0.12
N SER A 31 -18.25 23.16 -0.76
CA SER A 31 -18.68 24.39 -1.41
C SER A 31 -19.78 23.91 -2.32
N SER A 32 -21.01 24.21 -1.94
CA SER A 32 -22.18 24.12 -2.80
C SER A 32 -22.10 25.22 -3.86
N GLU A 33 -20.93 25.37 -4.47
CA GLU A 33 -20.80 26.02 -5.74
C GLU A 33 -21.59 25.15 -6.71
N PRO A 34 -22.48 25.75 -7.53
CA PRO A 34 -23.19 25.00 -8.54
C PRO A 34 -22.15 24.23 -9.36
N GLU A 35 -22.32 22.91 -9.48
CA GLU A 35 -21.55 22.06 -10.39
C GLU A 35 -21.54 22.78 -11.75
N ALA A 36 -20.44 23.46 -12.05
CA ALA A 36 -20.26 24.09 -13.34
C ALA A 36 -20.34 22.95 -14.35
N ASP A 37 -21.20 23.11 -15.36
CA ASP A 37 -21.28 22.15 -16.46
C ASP A 37 -19.84 21.82 -16.90
N PRO A 38 -19.44 20.54 -16.92
CA PRO A 38 -18.07 20.15 -17.17
C PRO A 38 -17.65 20.78 -18.50
N ASP A 39 -16.64 21.65 -18.44
CA ASP A 39 -16.19 22.41 -19.60
C ASP A 39 -15.91 21.42 -20.74
N PRO A 40 -16.73 21.42 -21.82
CA PRO A 40 -16.56 20.49 -22.93
C PRO A 40 -15.23 20.73 -23.68
N SER A 41 -14.52 21.83 -23.37
CA SER A 41 -13.18 22.13 -23.86
C SER A 41 -12.06 21.54 -22.99
N ALA A 42 -12.36 20.96 -21.82
CA ALA A 42 -11.35 20.28 -21.03
C ALA A 42 -10.88 19.02 -21.78
N ALA A 43 -9.65 19.05 -22.28
CA ALA A 43 -9.04 17.90 -22.94
C ALA A 43 -9.13 16.67 -22.02
N PRO A 44 -9.46 15.48 -22.55
CA PRO A 44 -9.58 14.27 -21.76
C PRO A 44 -8.29 14.05 -20.96
N ARG A 45 -8.42 13.91 -19.64
CA ARG A 45 -7.28 13.66 -18.75
C ARG A 45 -6.59 12.37 -19.21
N PRO A 46 -5.27 12.35 -19.44
CA PRO A 46 -4.56 11.16 -19.84
C PRO A 46 -4.70 10.12 -18.74
N ALA A 47 -5.21 8.95 -19.11
CA ALA A 47 -5.32 7.84 -18.19
C ALA A 47 -3.90 7.43 -17.74
N PRO A 48 -3.70 7.10 -16.46
CA PRO A 48 -2.45 6.51 -16.02
C PRO A 48 -2.14 5.27 -16.86
N PRO A 49 -0.85 4.98 -17.14
CA PRO A 49 -0.49 3.81 -17.91
C PRO A 49 -0.96 2.54 -17.18
N ALA A 50 -1.48 1.57 -17.94
CA ALA A 50 -1.98 0.32 -17.38
C ALA A 50 -0.91 -0.39 -16.55
N ARG A 51 -1.22 -0.64 -15.27
CA ARG A 51 -0.33 -1.28 -14.29
C ARG A 51 -0.45 -2.80 -14.37
N VAL A 52 0.17 -3.37 -15.40
CA VAL A 52 0.06 -4.81 -15.72
C VAL A 52 1.19 -5.65 -15.12
N ALA A 53 2.06 -5.09 -14.29
CA ALA A 53 3.14 -5.83 -13.64
C ALA A 53 3.30 -5.45 -12.17
N LEU A 54 3.83 -6.38 -11.38
CA LEU A 54 4.10 -6.23 -9.95
C LEU A 54 5.53 -6.64 -9.63
N CYS A 55 6.27 -5.78 -8.96
CA CYS A 55 7.52 -6.17 -8.32
C CYS A 55 7.22 -7.05 -7.10
N LEU A 56 7.63 -8.31 -7.11
CA LEU A 56 7.34 -9.27 -6.04
C LEU A 56 8.09 -8.95 -4.74
N ASP A 57 9.25 -8.31 -4.83
CA ASP A 57 10.08 -8.02 -3.65
C ASP A 57 9.64 -6.74 -2.92
N CYS A 58 9.46 -5.62 -3.62
CA CYS A 58 9.03 -4.35 -3.00
C CYS A 58 7.53 -4.03 -3.14
N ARG A 59 6.75 -4.89 -3.80
CA ARG A 59 5.29 -4.80 -3.96
C ARG A 59 4.80 -3.57 -4.73
N THR A 60 5.64 -3.02 -5.60
CA THR A 60 5.31 -1.86 -6.44
C THR A 60 4.63 -2.28 -7.74
N LEU A 61 3.52 -1.63 -8.10
CA LEU A 61 2.90 -1.74 -9.42
C LEU A 61 3.73 -1.04 -10.49
N LEU A 62 3.81 -1.69 -11.64
CA LEU A 62 4.64 -1.31 -12.77
C LEU A 62 3.83 -1.38 -14.06
N ALA A 63 4.15 -0.51 -15.01
CA ALA A 63 3.70 -0.66 -16.38
C ALA A 63 4.44 -1.82 -17.08
N ALA A 64 3.93 -2.26 -18.23
CA ALA A 64 4.38 -3.47 -18.93
C ALA A 64 5.90 -3.56 -19.19
N SER A 65 6.54 -2.44 -19.47
CA SER A 65 7.98 -2.34 -19.81
C SER A 65 8.83 -1.74 -18.67
N GLU A 66 8.20 -1.37 -17.55
CA GLU A 66 8.90 -0.75 -16.44
C GLU A 66 9.69 -1.80 -15.66
N ARG A 67 10.91 -1.42 -15.25
CA ARG A 67 11.70 -2.18 -14.28
C ARG A 67 11.49 -1.61 -12.88
N CYS A 68 11.76 -2.43 -11.87
CA CYS A 68 11.83 -1.95 -10.50
C CYS A 68 12.97 -0.95 -10.36
N ASP A 69 12.70 0.17 -9.69
CA ASP A 69 13.67 1.26 -9.44
C ASP A 69 14.30 1.19 -8.05
N VAL A 70 13.88 0.21 -7.24
CA VAL A 70 14.50 -0.07 -5.95
C VAL A 70 15.77 -0.89 -6.13
N ASP A 71 15.69 -1.96 -6.90
CA ASP A 71 16.81 -2.85 -7.20
C ASP A 71 16.57 -3.51 -8.57
N ALA A 72 17.60 -3.53 -9.42
CA ALA A 72 17.54 -4.18 -10.73
C ALA A 72 17.40 -5.71 -10.64
N GLY A 73 17.78 -6.31 -9.51
CA GLY A 73 17.63 -7.72 -9.20
C GLY A 73 16.23 -8.11 -8.68
N HIS A 74 15.35 -7.15 -8.44
CA HIS A 74 13.98 -7.46 -8.04
C HIS A 74 13.23 -8.21 -9.13
N ARG A 75 12.47 -9.23 -8.70
CA ARG A 75 11.63 -10.08 -9.52
C ARG A 75 10.36 -9.32 -9.88
N VAL A 76 10.04 -9.26 -11.16
CA VAL A 76 8.81 -8.65 -11.68
C VAL A 76 7.91 -9.74 -12.25
N ALA A 77 6.65 -9.75 -11.83
CA ALA A 77 5.63 -10.65 -12.34
C ALA A 77 4.59 -9.87 -13.17
N ARG A 78 4.19 -10.43 -14.30
CA ARG A 78 3.15 -9.86 -15.16
C ARG A 78 1.77 -10.29 -14.69
N LEU A 79 0.92 -9.34 -14.33
CA LEU A 79 -0.43 -9.58 -13.79
C LEU A 79 -1.44 -9.89 -14.89
N ASP A 80 -1.16 -9.49 -16.13
CA ASP A 80 -1.94 -9.88 -17.31
C ASP A 80 -1.71 -11.36 -17.72
N GLU A 81 -0.71 -12.02 -17.13
CA GLU A 81 -0.40 -13.43 -17.32
C GLU A 81 -0.79 -14.28 -16.10
N ASP A 82 -1.35 -15.47 -16.33
CA ASP A 82 -1.80 -16.37 -15.25
C ASP A 82 -0.64 -16.76 -14.32
N ALA A 83 0.53 -17.08 -14.89
CA ALA A 83 1.72 -17.46 -14.13
C ALA A 83 2.24 -16.32 -13.24
N GLY A 84 2.19 -15.08 -13.72
CA GLY A 84 2.62 -13.93 -12.93
C GLY A 84 1.63 -13.60 -11.80
N ARG A 85 0.32 -13.78 -12.00
CA ARG A 85 -0.67 -13.69 -10.91
C ARG A 85 -0.45 -14.79 -9.88
N GLU A 86 -0.24 -16.04 -10.30
CA GLU A 86 0.08 -17.13 -9.37
C GLU A 86 1.34 -16.85 -8.57
N ALA A 87 2.37 -16.25 -9.18
CA ALA A 87 3.58 -15.82 -8.48
C ALA A 87 3.29 -14.69 -7.48
N ALA A 88 2.51 -13.68 -7.87
CA ALA A 88 2.10 -12.59 -6.99
C ALA A 88 1.29 -13.10 -5.79
N LEU A 89 0.32 -13.99 -6.02
CA LEU A 89 -0.45 -14.66 -4.97
C LEU A 89 0.45 -15.52 -4.08
N GLY A 90 1.35 -16.31 -4.68
CA GLY A 90 2.29 -17.15 -3.93
C GLY A 90 3.25 -16.36 -3.05
N GLU A 91 3.62 -15.14 -3.44
CA GLU A 91 4.46 -14.26 -2.63
C GLU A 91 3.63 -13.46 -1.60
N ALA A 92 2.39 -13.09 -1.94
CA ALA A 92 1.50 -12.32 -1.06
C ALA A 92 0.83 -13.16 0.04
N TYR A 93 0.60 -14.46 -0.18
CA TYR A 93 -0.06 -15.35 0.78
C TYR A 93 0.83 -16.51 1.23
N GLY A 94 2.08 -16.55 0.76
CA GLY A 94 2.88 -17.77 0.77
C GLY A 94 2.35 -18.74 -0.29
N ARG A 95 3.22 -19.60 -0.83
CA ARG A 95 2.76 -20.64 -1.75
C ARG A 95 1.69 -21.44 -0.99
N PRO A 96 0.43 -21.54 -1.49
CA PRO A 96 -0.50 -22.48 -0.89
C PRO A 96 0.23 -23.82 -0.84
N PRO A 97 0.22 -24.53 0.30
CA PRO A 97 0.94 -25.79 0.40
C PRO A 97 0.42 -26.63 -0.77
N LYS A 98 1.30 -26.94 -1.74
CA LYS A 98 0.96 -27.84 -2.85
C LYS A 98 0.28 -29.01 -2.17
N PRO A 99 -0.93 -29.44 -2.60
CA PRO A 99 -1.60 -30.56 -1.97
C PRO A 99 -0.61 -31.72 -2.03
N THR A 100 0.06 -31.99 -0.91
CA THR A 100 1.01 -33.08 -0.84
C THR A 100 0.17 -34.32 -1.06
N ARG A 101 0.66 -35.29 -1.83
CA ARG A 101 -0.03 -36.58 -1.97
C ARG A 101 -0.37 -37.16 -0.59
N LEU A 102 0.42 -36.81 0.43
CA LEU A 102 0.18 -37.02 1.86
C LEU A 102 -1.06 -36.30 2.43
N GLY A 103 -1.32 -35.03 2.13
CA GLY A 103 -2.53 -34.32 2.58
C GLY A 103 -3.82 -34.86 1.96
N LEU A 104 -3.76 -35.30 0.70
CA LEU A 104 -4.88 -35.99 0.05
C LEU A 104 -5.07 -37.40 0.66
N ALA A 105 -3.99 -38.14 0.86
CA ALA A 105 -4.02 -39.45 1.52
C ALA A 105 -4.51 -39.35 2.98
N LEU A 106 -4.17 -38.28 3.71
CA LEU A 106 -4.62 -38.05 5.08
C LEU A 106 -6.12 -37.71 5.11
N LYS A 107 -6.64 -36.91 4.18
CA LYS A 107 -8.09 -36.66 4.05
C LYS A 107 -8.87 -37.93 3.73
N VAL A 108 -8.35 -38.75 2.83
CA VAL A 108 -8.95 -40.06 2.50
C VAL A 108 -8.86 -41.03 3.69
N ALA A 109 -7.71 -41.09 4.39
CA ALA A 109 -7.54 -41.91 5.57
C ALA A 109 -8.45 -41.48 6.74
N LEU A 110 -8.64 -40.18 6.96
CA LEU A 110 -9.59 -39.67 7.95
C LEU A 110 -11.04 -39.99 7.58
N ALA A 111 -11.40 -39.87 6.30
CA ALA A 111 -12.75 -40.21 5.82
C ALA A 111 -13.08 -41.70 6.01
N ILE A 112 -12.08 -42.57 5.89
CA ILE A 112 -12.22 -44.02 6.12
C ILE A 112 -12.16 -44.38 7.62
N ALA A 113 -11.34 -43.68 8.41
CA ALA A 113 -11.16 -43.96 9.84
C ALA A 113 -12.29 -43.44 10.72
N TRP A 114 -13.02 -42.39 10.30
CA TRP A 114 -14.11 -41.80 11.08
C TRP A 114 -15.25 -42.79 11.44
N PRO A 115 -15.77 -43.62 10.50
CA PRO A 115 -16.80 -44.61 10.87
C PRO A 115 -16.27 -45.72 11.80
N ILE A 116 -14.98 -46.08 11.71
CA ILE A 116 -14.37 -47.13 12.54
C ILE A 116 -14.06 -46.60 13.96
N GLY A 117 -13.55 -45.37 14.07
CA GLY A 117 -13.32 -44.69 15.35
C GLY A 117 -14.61 -44.36 16.09
N ALA A 118 -15.69 -44.02 15.37
CA ALA A 118 -17.00 -43.75 15.95
C ALA A 118 -17.60 -44.98 16.66
N LEU A 119 -17.32 -46.19 16.17
CA LEU A 119 -17.77 -47.45 16.76
C LEU A 119 -16.98 -47.85 18.03
N VAL A 120 -15.67 -47.58 18.08
CA VAL A 120 -14.84 -47.88 19.25
C VAL A 120 -15.03 -46.86 20.39
N LEU A 121 -15.36 -45.60 20.06
CA LEU A 121 -15.50 -44.53 21.04
C LEU A 121 -16.72 -44.67 21.96
N ILE A 122 -17.75 -45.46 21.61
CA ILE A 122 -19.04 -45.56 22.34
C ILE A 122 -18.91 -46.00 23.82
N ARG A 123 -17.81 -46.63 24.26
CA ARG A 123 -17.66 -47.22 25.60
C ARG A 123 -16.93 -46.39 26.68
N LEU A 124 -16.32 -45.24 26.37
CA LEU A 124 -15.47 -44.50 27.33
C LEU A 124 -15.80 -42.99 27.36
N ALA A 125 -16.85 -42.60 28.10
CA ALA A 125 -17.31 -41.21 28.22
C ALA A 125 -16.27 -40.25 28.85
N GLY A 126 -15.48 -40.72 29.82
CA GLY A 126 -14.47 -39.89 30.50
C GLY A 126 -13.22 -39.60 29.65
N LEU A 127 -12.78 -40.56 28.82
CA LEU A 127 -11.61 -40.39 27.96
C LEU A 127 -11.90 -39.44 26.78
N ARG A 128 -13.18 -39.30 26.40
CA ARG A 128 -13.64 -38.45 25.28
C ARG A 128 -13.43 -36.96 25.50
N ALA A 129 -13.76 -36.47 26.70
CA ALA A 129 -13.63 -35.04 26.99
C ALA A 129 -12.15 -34.60 26.92
N LEU A 130 -11.24 -35.40 27.46
CA LEU A 130 -9.81 -35.14 27.42
C LEU A 130 -9.25 -35.14 25.99
N LEU A 131 -9.69 -36.09 25.15
CA LEU A 131 -9.20 -36.19 23.77
C LEU A 131 -9.71 -35.05 22.89
N VAL A 132 -10.99 -34.65 23.04
CA VAL A 132 -11.56 -33.50 22.32
C VAL A 132 -10.89 -32.20 22.76
N VAL A 133 -10.75 -31.96 24.06
CA VAL A 133 -10.06 -30.77 24.58
C VAL A 133 -8.59 -30.75 24.14
N GLY A 134 -7.91 -31.89 24.14
CA GLY A 134 -6.54 -32.03 23.67
C GLY A 134 -6.39 -31.73 22.17
N LEU A 135 -7.30 -32.26 21.33
CA LEU A 135 -7.32 -31.99 19.89
C LEU A 135 -7.64 -30.52 19.59
N PHE A 136 -8.62 -29.93 20.26
CA PHE A 136 -8.92 -28.50 20.13
C PHE A 136 -7.75 -27.64 20.60
N GLY A 137 -7.09 -28.00 21.71
CA GLY A 137 -5.90 -27.32 22.21
C GLY A 137 -4.74 -27.39 21.23
N LEU A 138 -4.47 -28.56 20.65
CA LEU A 138 -3.45 -28.76 19.62
C LEU A 138 -3.77 -28.02 18.32
N ALA A 139 -5.02 -28.07 17.85
CA ALA A 139 -5.47 -27.34 16.67
C ALA A 139 -5.39 -25.82 16.89
N PHE A 140 -5.79 -25.34 18.06
CA PHE A 140 -5.66 -23.93 18.45
C PHE A 140 -4.19 -23.51 18.55
N LEU A 141 -3.33 -24.34 19.14
CA LEU A 141 -1.89 -24.08 19.22
C LEU A 141 -1.25 -24.08 17.83
N ALA A 142 -1.58 -25.05 16.97
CA ALA A 142 -1.12 -25.12 15.59
C ALA A 142 -1.59 -23.91 14.78
N TRP A 143 -2.86 -23.51 14.91
CA TRP A 143 -3.40 -22.29 14.31
C TRP A 143 -2.69 -21.04 14.84
N ARG A 144 -2.44 -20.96 16.15
CA ARG A 144 -1.73 -19.83 16.78
C ARG A 144 -0.26 -19.75 16.36
N LEU A 145 0.42 -20.89 16.22
CA LEU A 145 1.80 -20.98 15.75
C LEU A 145 1.88 -20.69 14.25
N ALA A 146 0.95 -21.20 13.44
CA ALA A 146 0.84 -20.87 12.02
C ALA A 146 0.56 -19.38 11.85
N ARG A 147 -0.34 -18.78 12.64
CA ARG A 147 -0.62 -17.34 12.65
C ARG A 147 0.62 -16.53 13.02
N ARG A 148 1.36 -16.92 14.07
CA ARG A 148 2.63 -16.28 14.45
C ARG A 148 3.72 -16.45 13.39
N ALA A 149 3.80 -17.60 12.73
CA ALA A 149 4.72 -17.83 11.63
C ALA A 149 4.34 -16.93 10.44
N ASN A 150 3.05 -16.85 10.11
CA ASN A 150 2.50 -15.92 9.13
C ASN A 150 2.89 -14.48 9.45
N GLU A 151 2.74 -14.06 10.71
CA GLU A 151 3.14 -12.73 11.18
C GLU A 151 4.65 -12.49 11.07
N ARG A 152 5.50 -13.53 11.11
CA ARG A 152 6.95 -13.41 10.89
C ARG A 152 7.32 -13.42 9.40
N PHE A 153 6.61 -14.17 8.58
CA PHE A 153 6.82 -14.22 7.12
C PHE A 153 6.27 -12.96 6.42
N PHE A 154 5.20 -12.36 6.95
CA PHE A 154 4.61 -11.12 6.44
C PHE A 154 5.07 -9.86 7.18
N GLY A 155 5.75 -9.98 8.32
CA GLY A 155 6.02 -8.86 9.24
C GLY A 155 7.39 -8.20 9.12
N ALA A 156 8.22 -8.58 8.15
CA ALA A 156 9.27 -7.68 7.74
C ALA A 156 8.61 -6.63 6.85
N ASP A 157 8.38 -5.44 7.39
CA ASP A 157 8.16 -4.26 6.56
C ASP A 157 9.29 -4.24 5.53
N VAL A 158 8.99 -4.65 4.30
CA VAL A 158 9.80 -4.24 3.15
C VAL A 158 9.39 -2.80 2.90
N ALA A 159 9.70 -1.94 3.88
CA ALA A 159 9.87 -0.53 3.65
C ALA A 159 10.90 -0.49 2.51
N PRO A 160 10.56 0.14 1.38
CA PRO A 160 11.57 0.33 0.36
C PRO A 160 12.76 1.01 1.04
N PRO A 161 14.00 0.66 0.66
CA PRO A 161 15.18 1.15 1.35
C PRO A 161 15.06 2.66 1.51
N PRO A 162 15.36 3.17 2.72
CA PRO A 162 15.36 4.61 2.94
C PRO A 162 16.30 5.23 1.90
N PHE A 163 15.97 6.43 1.45
CA PHE A 163 16.81 7.09 0.47
C PHE A 163 18.25 7.22 0.98
N PRO A 164 19.24 7.18 0.07
CA PRO A 164 20.62 7.46 0.43
C PRO A 164 20.68 8.77 1.20
N ALA A 165 21.29 8.76 2.38
CA ALA A 165 21.30 9.93 3.25
C ALA A 165 21.97 11.15 2.58
N ASP A 166 22.88 10.85 1.65
CA ASP A 166 23.71 11.72 0.82
C ASP A 166 23.07 12.13 -0.52
N ALA A 167 21.87 11.63 -0.86
CA ALA A 167 21.19 12.06 -2.07
C ALA A 167 20.95 13.59 -2.05
N PRO A 168 21.20 14.32 -3.16
CA PRO A 168 20.87 15.73 -3.27
C PRO A 168 19.40 15.99 -2.94
N ARG A 169 19.14 17.13 -2.30
CA ARG A 169 17.81 17.49 -1.79
C ARG A 169 17.43 18.88 -2.25
N HIS A 170 16.22 18.97 -2.76
CA HIS A 170 15.70 20.17 -3.40
C HIS A 170 14.31 20.47 -2.80
N PRO A 171 14.26 21.20 -1.67
CA PRO A 171 12.98 21.59 -1.08
C PRO A 171 12.29 22.62 -1.97
N GLY A 172 10.96 22.55 -2.04
CA GLY A 172 10.16 23.39 -2.91
C GLY A 172 8.66 23.14 -2.76
N ARG A 173 7.86 23.99 -3.41
CA ARG A 173 6.40 23.91 -3.37
C ARG A 173 5.85 23.39 -4.68
N VAL A 174 4.94 22.43 -4.58
CA VAL A 174 4.17 21.93 -5.71
C VAL A 174 3.35 23.08 -6.29
N GLY A 175 3.58 23.39 -7.56
CA GLY A 175 2.85 24.38 -8.32
C GLY A 175 1.79 23.75 -9.23
N PRO A 176 1.34 24.46 -10.27
CA PRO A 176 0.34 23.99 -11.19
C PRO A 176 0.75 22.69 -11.91
N GLY A 177 -0.23 21.86 -12.24
CA GLY A 177 0.01 20.61 -12.95
C GLY A 177 -1.27 19.95 -13.42
N GLN A 178 -1.13 18.74 -13.96
CA GLN A 178 -2.27 17.97 -14.45
C GLN A 178 -2.83 17.09 -13.32
N PRO A 179 -4.11 17.27 -12.93
CA PRO A 179 -4.72 16.43 -11.92
C PRO A 179 -4.94 15.01 -12.45
N VAL A 180 -4.72 14.05 -11.57
CA VAL A 180 -4.88 12.62 -11.79
C VAL A 180 -5.70 11.99 -10.68
N ARG A 181 -6.28 10.84 -11.00
CA ARG A 181 -6.97 9.99 -10.02
C ARG A 181 -5.96 9.09 -9.32
N VAL A 182 -5.96 9.09 -7.99
CA VAL A 182 -5.12 8.20 -7.17
C VAL A 182 -6.02 7.38 -6.25
N GLY A 183 -6.24 6.11 -6.62
CA GLY A 183 -7.23 5.27 -5.96
C GLY A 183 -8.65 5.86 -6.08
N PRO A 184 -9.40 6.02 -4.97
CA PRO A 184 -10.75 6.59 -5.01
C PRO A 184 -10.77 8.12 -5.04
N PHE A 185 -9.62 8.80 -4.91
CA PHE A 185 -9.56 10.27 -4.82
C PHE A 185 -9.40 10.89 -6.20
N GLU A 186 -10.25 11.87 -6.48
CA GLU A 186 -10.18 12.73 -7.66
C GLU A 186 -9.46 14.03 -7.28
N ASP A 187 -8.78 14.65 -8.25
CA ASP A 187 -8.17 15.98 -8.16
C ASP A 187 -6.90 16.12 -7.29
N ALA A 188 -5.99 15.14 -7.36
CA ALA A 188 -4.62 15.31 -6.88
C ALA A 188 -3.63 15.46 -8.04
N LEU A 189 -2.54 16.20 -7.88
CA LEU A 189 -1.46 16.27 -8.88
C LEU A 189 -0.66 14.97 -8.94
N GLY A 190 -0.75 14.17 -7.88
CA GLY A 190 -0.21 12.83 -7.79
C GLY A 190 -0.44 12.25 -6.41
N GLY A 191 0.09 11.07 -6.17
CA GLY A 191 -0.10 10.38 -4.90
C GLY A 191 0.53 9.00 -4.89
N GLU A 192 0.50 8.38 -3.72
CA GLU A 192 0.87 6.97 -3.55
C GLU A 192 -0.21 6.27 -2.75
N LEU A 193 -0.77 5.21 -3.33
CA LEU A 193 -1.67 4.25 -2.70
C LEU A 193 -0.84 3.11 -2.08
N ARG A 194 -1.19 2.74 -0.85
CA ARG A 194 -0.66 1.55 -0.18
C ARG A 194 -1.79 0.66 0.30
N LEU A 195 -1.74 -0.62 -0.05
CA LEU A 195 -2.66 -1.63 0.44
C LEU A 195 -1.96 -2.56 1.45
N TYR A 196 -2.71 -3.07 2.43
CA TYR A 196 -2.15 -3.89 3.52
C TYR A 196 -2.98 -5.17 3.74
N ALA A 197 -2.30 -6.29 4.01
CA ALA A 197 -2.94 -7.61 4.25
C ALA A 197 -3.75 -7.72 5.56
N GLY A 198 -3.67 -6.72 6.44
CA GLY A 198 -4.22 -6.77 7.80
C GLY A 198 -4.62 -5.41 8.35
N ASP A 199 -5.12 -5.43 9.59
CA ASP A 199 -5.51 -4.23 10.35
C ASP A 199 -4.29 -3.48 10.92
N VAL A 200 -3.11 -4.08 10.81
CA VAL A 200 -1.84 -3.55 11.31
C VAL A 200 -0.92 -3.30 10.12
N VAL A 201 -0.41 -2.07 10.03
CA VAL A 201 0.39 -1.40 8.98
C VAL A 201 1.65 -2.16 8.46
N ARG A 202 1.89 -3.41 8.88
CA ARG A 202 3.21 -4.05 8.83
C ARG A 202 3.51 -4.90 7.60
N ALA A 203 2.57 -4.99 6.65
CA ALA A 203 2.75 -5.80 5.44
C ALA A 203 2.07 -5.12 4.26
N VAL A 204 2.78 -4.20 3.61
CA VAL A 204 2.30 -3.58 2.37
C VAL A 204 2.18 -4.67 1.31
N THR A 205 0.97 -4.93 0.84
CA THR A 205 0.69 -5.89 -0.24
C THR A 205 0.82 -5.25 -1.61
N LEU A 206 0.62 -3.92 -1.69
CA LEU A 206 0.65 -3.15 -2.91
C LEU A 206 1.11 -1.72 -2.64
N ARG A 207 1.96 -1.19 -3.53
CA ARG A 207 2.30 0.23 -3.66
C ARG A 207 2.00 0.67 -5.09
N ASP A 208 1.27 1.77 -5.23
CA ASP A 208 1.05 2.38 -6.55
C ASP A 208 1.17 3.90 -6.43
N GLY A 209 2.22 4.44 -7.04
CA GLY A 209 2.50 5.87 -7.02
C GLY A 209 2.45 6.44 -8.43
N TYR A 210 1.67 7.50 -8.64
CA TYR A 210 1.54 8.16 -9.94
C TYR A 210 1.31 9.67 -9.81
N THR A 211 1.73 10.42 -10.83
CA THR A 211 1.49 11.86 -10.98
C THR A 211 1.10 12.17 -12.42
N GLY A 212 0.26 13.20 -12.61
CA GLY A 212 -0.04 13.77 -13.93
C GLY A 212 1.04 14.72 -14.43
N GLY A 213 2.07 14.95 -13.63
CA GLY A 213 3.09 15.95 -13.89
C GLY A 213 2.69 17.33 -13.40
N PHE A 214 3.67 18.08 -12.92
CA PHE A 214 3.47 19.38 -12.29
C PHE A 214 4.77 20.17 -12.26
N GLN A 215 4.65 21.48 -12.08
CA GLN A 215 5.76 22.37 -11.81
C GLN A 215 6.10 22.37 -10.32
N LEU A 216 7.38 22.40 -9.97
CA LEU A 216 7.88 22.47 -8.61
C LEU A 216 8.75 23.72 -8.49
N ALA A 217 8.27 24.71 -7.74
CA ALA A 217 9.03 25.93 -7.43
C ALA A 217 9.96 25.64 -6.24
N LEU A 218 11.26 25.53 -6.49
CA LEU A 218 12.25 25.26 -5.46
C LEU A 218 12.45 26.47 -4.55
N ASP A 219 12.80 26.22 -3.29
CA ASP A 219 13.05 27.26 -2.29
C ASP A 219 14.27 28.14 -2.65
N ASP A 220 15.12 27.69 -3.57
CA ASP A 220 16.25 28.45 -4.13
C ASP A 220 15.89 29.31 -5.36
N GLY A 221 14.61 29.36 -5.73
CA GLY A 221 14.08 30.19 -6.80
C GLY A 221 14.15 29.56 -8.20
N ARG A 222 14.58 28.31 -8.32
CA ARG A 222 14.55 27.56 -9.59
C ARG A 222 13.21 26.83 -9.75
N ASP A 223 12.79 26.65 -11.00
CA ASP A 223 11.63 25.82 -11.32
C ASP A 223 12.08 24.46 -11.88
N VAL A 224 11.40 23.41 -11.43
CA VAL A 224 11.62 22.03 -11.88
C VAL A 224 10.31 21.48 -12.42
N PHE A 225 10.35 20.88 -13.60
CA PHE A 225 9.23 20.12 -14.12
C PHE A 225 9.32 18.66 -13.66
N VAL A 226 8.28 18.20 -12.98
CA VAL A 226 8.09 16.79 -12.63
C VAL A 226 7.19 16.19 -13.72
N PRO A 227 7.68 15.24 -14.54
CA PRO A 227 6.88 14.69 -15.63
C PRO A 227 5.76 13.79 -15.11
N ALA A 228 4.72 13.64 -15.93
CA ALA A 228 3.69 12.62 -15.72
C ALA A 228 4.32 11.23 -15.68
N GLY A 229 3.87 10.38 -14.76
CA GLY A 229 4.49 9.07 -14.61
C GLY A 229 4.44 8.53 -13.19
N ARG A 230 5.22 7.46 -12.99
CA ARG A 230 5.40 6.87 -11.66
C ARG A 230 6.13 7.87 -10.75
N VAL A 231 5.66 7.98 -9.52
CA VAL A 231 6.30 8.78 -8.47
C VAL A 231 6.43 7.93 -7.21
N ARG A 232 7.39 8.26 -6.35
CA ARG A 232 7.50 7.66 -5.02
C ARG A 232 7.35 8.74 -3.96
N LEU A 233 6.49 8.49 -2.97
CA LEU A 233 6.19 9.39 -1.88
C LEU A 233 6.67 8.87 -0.53
N GLU A 234 7.50 9.68 0.12
CA GLU A 234 7.75 9.58 1.55
C GLU A 234 6.90 10.62 2.27
N ALA A 235 5.90 10.15 3.00
CA ALA A 235 4.99 11.01 3.74
C ALA A 235 5.06 10.67 5.23
N PRO A 236 5.01 11.67 6.13
CA PRO A 236 4.87 11.42 7.56
C PRO A 236 3.53 10.74 7.83
N SER A 237 3.41 10.05 8.97
CA SER A 237 2.27 9.17 9.27
C SER A 237 0.89 9.84 9.18
N GLU A 238 0.84 11.13 9.48
CA GLU A 238 -0.32 11.99 9.50
C GLU A 238 -0.77 12.46 8.11
N ALA A 239 0.11 12.39 7.11
CA ALA A 239 -0.22 12.71 5.73
C ALA A 239 -0.89 11.53 4.99
N TRP A 240 -0.95 10.36 5.63
CA TRP A 240 -1.63 9.18 5.10
C TRP A 240 -3.12 9.17 5.49
N HIS A 241 -3.99 9.24 4.49
CA HIS A 241 -5.43 9.08 4.64
C HIS A 241 -5.80 7.60 4.59
N ALA A 242 -6.42 7.09 5.65
CA ALA A 242 -6.92 5.72 5.67
C ALA A 242 -8.12 5.55 4.71
N LEU A 243 -8.15 4.44 3.99
CA LEU A 243 -9.28 4.07 3.13
C LEU A 243 -10.38 3.35 3.92
N ARG A 244 -11.63 3.66 3.59
CA ARG A 244 -12.82 2.90 3.99
C ARG A 244 -12.91 1.60 3.19
N ALA A 245 -13.73 0.66 3.64
CA ALA A 245 -13.88 -0.64 3.00
C ALA A 245 -14.33 -0.54 1.53
N TRP A 246 -15.31 0.32 1.22
CA TRP A 246 -15.78 0.50 -0.15
C TRP A 246 -14.74 1.18 -1.06
N GLU A 247 -14.00 2.14 -0.52
CA GLU A 247 -12.87 2.81 -1.20
C GLU A 247 -11.74 1.81 -1.51
N LEU A 248 -11.53 0.85 -0.62
CA LEU A 248 -10.58 -0.23 -0.79
C LEU A 248 -11.01 -1.18 -1.92
N ASP A 249 -12.28 -1.56 -1.97
CA ASP A 249 -12.82 -2.40 -3.04
C ASP A 249 -12.68 -1.73 -4.41
N ASP A 250 -12.95 -0.42 -4.49
CA ASP A 250 -12.74 0.38 -5.71
C ASP A 250 -11.27 0.41 -6.11
N ALA A 251 -10.36 0.64 -5.16
CA ALA A 251 -8.93 0.67 -5.42
C ALA A 251 -8.38 -0.70 -5.87
N GLN A 252 -8.88 -1.79 -5.30
CA GLN A 252 -8.51 -3.15 -5.72
C GLN A 252 -9.04 -3.48 -7.11
N ARG A 253 -10.27 -3.05 -7.45
CA ARG A 253 -10.82 -3.19 -8.81
C ARG A 253 -10.01 -2.40 -9.83
N ALA A 254 -9.64 -1.17 -9.52
CA ALA A 254 -8.81 -0.35 -10.42
C ALA A 254 -7.41 -0.97 -10.68
N ALA A 255 -6.89 -1.74 -9.72
CA ALA A 255 -5.61 -2.43 -9.84
C ALA A 255 -5.70 -3.78 -10.58
N ASP A 256 -6.90 -4.33 -10.79
CA ASP A 256 -7.10 -5.56 -11.56
C ASP A 256 -7.72 -5.25 -12.93
N PRO A 257 -6.98 -5.41 -14.04
CA PRO A 257 -7.51 -5.14 -15.37
C PRO A 257 -8.59 -6.16 -15.81
N ARG A 258 -8.91 -7.17 -15.01
CA ARG A 258 -9.97 -8.16 -15.29
C ARG A 258 -11.05 -8.10 -14.21
N ASP A 259 -12.21 -7.55 -14.57
CA ASP A 259 -13.37 -7.29 -13.69
C ASP A 259 -13.97 -8.52 -12.97
N GLU A 260 -13.54 -9.75 -13.28
CA GLU A 260 -14.21 -10.99 -12.83
C GLU A 260 -13.34 -11.93 -11.96
N ALA A 261 -12.04 -11.67 -11.80
CA ALA A 261 -11.15 -12.52 -11.02
C ALA A 261 -11.07 -12.07 -9.55
N PRO A 262 -10.79 -12.97 -8.58
CA PRO A 262 -10.45 -12.54 -7.23
C PRO A 262 -9.22 -11.63 -7.29
N THR A 263 -9.36 -10.42 -6.74
CA THR A 263 -8.30 -9.40 -6.79
C THR A 263 -6.99 -9.98 -6.26
N PRO A 264 -5.87 -9.82 -6.98
CA PRO A 264 -4.61 -10.46 -6.61
C PRO A 264 -4.03 -9.94 -5.27
N PHE A 265 -4.64 -8.89 -4.71
CA PHE A 265 -4.18 -8.20 -3.51
C PHE A 265 -5.22 -8.34 -2.39
N PRO A 266 -5.02 -9.20 -1.37
CA PRO A 266 -5.92 -9.33 -0.20
C PRO A 266 -5.78 -8.14 0.74
N ALA A 267 -6.17 -6.96 0.30
CA ALA A 267 -6.12 -5.81 1.18
C ALA A 267 -7.26 -5.89 2.19
N LYS A 268 -6.96 -5.65 3.46
CA LYS A 268 -7.98 -5.41 4.51
C LYS A 268 -8.04 -3.95 4.92
N SER A 269 -6.95 -3.23 4.70
CA SER A 269 -6.85 -1.81 4.88
C SER A 269 -6.01 -1.20 3.76
N GLY A 270 -6.17 0.09 3.56
CA GLY A 270 -5.37 0.86 2.63
C GLY A 270 -5.14 2.27 3.17
N ALA A 271 -4.13 2.94 2.63
CA ALA A 271 -3.89 4.34 2.89
C ALA A 271 -3.38 5.03 1.62
N VAL A 272 -3.67 6.31 1.48
CA VAL A 272 -3.17 7.14 0.38
C VAL A 272 -2.45 8.35 0.93
N ALA A 273 -1.37 8.77 0.27
CA ALA A 273 -0.80 10.10 0.42
C ALA A 273 -1.03 10.84 -0.90
N LEU A 274 -1.50 12.09 -0.84
CA LEU A 274 -1.83 12.90 -2.00
C LEU A 274 -0.86 14.09 -2.12
N LEU A 275 -0.56 14.48 -3.35
CA LEU A 275 0.11 15.73 -3.68
C LEU A 275 -0.94 16.72 -4.17
N ALA A 276 -1.08 17.83 -3.45
CA ALA A 276 -1.89 18.96 -3.86
C ALA A 276 -0.98 20.14 -4.25
N GLU A 277 -1.51 21.07 -5.02
CA GLU A 277 -0.86 22.36 -5.23
C GLU A 277 -0.60 23.06 -3.89
N GLY A 278 0.53 23.74 -3.77
CA GLY A 278 1.01 24.39 -2.56
C GLY A 278 1.70 23.48 -1.54
N THR A 279 1.61 22.14 -1.71
CA THR A 279 2.27 21.17 -0.81
C THR A 279 3.77 21.42 -0.79
N HIS A 280 4.36 21.55 0.40
CA HIS A 280 5.81 21.67 0.56
C HIS A 280 6.43 20.28 0.52
N VAL A 281 7.38 20.08 -0.40
CA VAL A 281 8.03 18.80 -0.63
C VAL A 281 9.53 18.97 -0.76
N GLU A 282 10.27 17.90 -0.51
CA GLU A 282 11.69 17.77 -0.80
C GLU A 282 11.84 16.78 -1.96
N LEU A 283 12.28 17.27 -3.11
CA LEU A 283 12.64 16.45 -4.26
C LEU A 283 14.05 15.88 -4.05
N LEU A 284 14.17 14.56 -4.19
CA LEU A 284 15.40 13.82 -3.91
C LEU A 284 16.02 13.31 -5.21
N GLY A 285 17.34 13.46 -5.32
CA GLY A 285 18.12 13.02 -6.47
C GLY A 285 18.68 14.18 -7.28
N GLU A 286 19.46 13.86 -8.32
CA GLU A 286 20.09 14.85 -9.19
C GLU A 286 19.07 15.49 -10.14
N LEU A 287 19.29 16.77 -10.45
CA LEU A 287 18.53 17.50 -11.46
C LEU A 287 19.39 17.66 -12.72
N LYS A 288 18.77 17.51 -13.88
CA LYS A 288 19.39 17.81 -15.17
C LYS A 288 18.57 18.83 -15.92
N LEU A 289 19.24 19.60 -16.76
CA LEU A 289 18.57 20.42 -17.76
C LEU A 289 18.04 19.51 -18.86
N HIS A 290 16.78 19.68 -19.23
CA HIS A 290 16.14 19.00 -20.34
C HIS A 290 15.63 20.04 -21.32
N GLU A 291 16.08 19.90 -22.56
CA GLU A 291 15.48 20.56 -23.71
C GLU A 291 14.21 19.80 -24.05
N GLU A 292 13.06 20.46 -23.96
CA GLU A 292 11.85 19.94 -24.57
C GLU A 292 12.04 19.93 -26.09
N ASP A 293 11.52 18.90 -26.77
CA ASP A 293 11.58 18.83 -28.23
C ASP A 293 10.98 20.13 -28.78
N ALA A 294 11.81 20.91 -29.51
CA ALA A 294 11.37 22.17 -30.06
C ALA A 294 10.07 21.96 -30.85
N ALA A 295 9.08 22.81 -30.61
CA ALA A 295 7.88 22.84 -31.43
C ALA A 295 8.31 22.93 -32.91
N GLU A 296 7.54 22.32 -33.82
CA GLU A 296 7.90 22.18 -35.25
C GLU A 296 8.20 23.52 -35.98
N GLY A 297 7.98 24.67 -35.33
CA GLY A 297 8.27 26.00 -35.83
C GLY A 297 9.72 26.47 -35.61
N TYR A 298 10.36 26.95 -36.68
CA TYR A 298 11.70 27.58 -36.67
C TYR A 298 11.86 28.80 -35.72
N ARG A 299 10.77 29.32 -35.13
CA ARG A 299 10.79 30.48 -34.23
C ARG A 299 10.68 30.15 -32.75
N ASP A 300 10.36 28.89 -32.43
CA ASP A 300 10.17 28.48 -31.05
C ASP A 300 11.51 27.93 -30.55
N ALA A 301 12.21 28.74 -29.75
CA ALA A 301 13.39 28.25 -29.05
C ALA A 301 12.95 27.13 -28.09
N PRO A 302 13.69 26.01 -28.00
CA PRO A 302 13.34 24.94 -27.08
C PRO A 302 13.28 25.48 -25.66
N GLU A 303 12.18 25.21 -24.96
CA GLU A 303 12.09 25.54 -23.54
C GLU A 303 13.03 24.61 -22.76
N LEU A 304 13.86 25.22 -21.91
CA LEU A 304 14.81 24.53 -21.05
C LEU A 304 14.20 24.36 -19.67
N HIS A 305 13.87 23.13 -19.30
CA HIS A 305 13.30 22.80 -18.00
C HIS A 305 14.28 21.98 -17.17
N LEU A 306 14.39 22.25 -15.87
CA LEU A 306 15.06 21.31 -14.98
C LEU A 306 14.13 20.12 -14.74
N VAL A 307 14.63 18.90 -14.87
CA VAL A 307 13.90 17.67 -14.58
C VAL A 307 14.72 16.75 -13.69
N PRO A 308 14.08 15.88 -12.89
CA PRO A 308 14.78 14.81 -12.19
C PRO A 308 15.59 13.95 -13.17
N LEU A 309 16.87 13.69 -12.86
CA LEU A 309 17.70 12.77 -13.63
C LEU A 309 17.17 11.33 -13.50
N ASP A 310 16.70 11.00 -12.30
CA ASP A 310 16.02 9.75 -12.02
C ASP A 310 14.71 9.67 -12.81
N ARG A 311 14.50 8.53 -13.50
CA ARG A 311 13.27 8.31 -14.28
C ARG A 311 11.98 8.34 -13.45
N ILE A 312 12.10 8.18 -12.14
CA ILE A 312 10.98 8.14 -11.21
C ILE A 312 11.25 9.19 -10.13
N PRO A 313 10.54 10.32 -10.18
CA PRO A 313 10.65 11.36 -9.19
C PRO A 313 10.38 10.82 -7.78
N ARG A 314 11.19 11.28 -6.83
CA ARG A 314 11.14 10.87 -5.42
C ARG A 314 10.90 12.11 -4.58
N LEU A 315 9.76 12.14 -3.91
CA LEU A 315 9.33 13.30 -3.14
C LEU A 315 9.12 12.91 -1.69
N ARG A 316 9.60 13.75 -0.79
CA ARG A 316 9.28 13.68 0.63
C ARG A 316 8.35 14.84 0.98
N LEU A 317 7.18 14.55 1.53
CA LEU A 317 6.26 15.59 2.01
C LEU A 317 6.84 16.19 3.30
N LEU A 318 6.93 17.51 3.32
CA LEU A 318 7.34 18.29 4.48
C LEU A 318 6.08 18.73 5.24
N SER A 319 6.13 18.64 6.57
CA SER A 319 5.04 18.98 7.49
C SER A 319 4.85 20.48 7.66
#